data_AF-A0A838E5F8-F1
#
_entry.id   AF-A0A838E5F8-F1
#
_cell.length_a   1.000
_cell.length_b   1.000
_cell.length_c   1.000
_cell.angle_alpha   90.00
_cell.angle_beta   90.00
_cell.angle_gamma   90.00
#
_symmetry.space_group_name_H-M   'P 1'
#
loop_
_entity.id
_entity.type
_entity.pdbx_description
1 polymer ?
#
loop_
_entity_poly.entity_id
_entity_poly.type
_entity_poly.pdbx_seq_one_letter_code
_entity_poly.pdbx_strand_id
1 'polypeptide(L)'
;MSTAQAVVRQRSVSRAFAAITLGGGVLAFLFAPQAPIGRMLWPATVALDPAPVGAQIGLFMLQGAISALAFGAGVAFLLLGREPLRRLFGLGRAGLATATHLAVFWLLWSWWLHEGLHMVAGLHAGRLLAIEYAFHVTLIVAGGVLAHALLTLGGGAARGAGR
;
A
#
# COMPACT_ATOMS: atom_id res chain seq x y z
N MET A 1 -13.40 -30.14 -1.86
CA MET A 1 -13.59 -29.08 -2.87
C MET A 1 -12.93 -29.55 -4.16
N SER A 2 -13.63 -29.56 -5.29
CA SER A 2 -13.05 -30.00 -6.57
C SER A 2 -12.02 -29.00 -7.09
N THR A 3 -10.99 -29.46 -7.82
CA THR A 3 -9.97 -28.61 -8.45
C THR A 3 -10.60 -27.49 -9.31
N ALA A 4 -11.70 -27.80 -10.01
CA ALA A 4 -12.45 -26.81 -10.78
C ALA A 4 -13.03 -25.67 -9.91
N GLN A 5 -13.54 -26.01 -8.72
CA GLN A 5 -14.08 -25.02 -7.77
C GLN A 5 -12.98 -24.13 -7.17
N ALA A 6 -11.78 -24.68 -6.95
CA ALA A 6 -10.63 -23.91 -6.47
C ALA A 6 -10.20 -22.84 -7.48
N VAL A 7 -10.11 -23.23 -8.76
CA VAL A 7 -9.73 -22.32 -9.85
C VAL A 7 -10.76 -21.20 -10.04
N VAL A 8 -12.05 -21.52 -10.00
CA VAL A 8 -13.12 -20.51 -10.11
C VAL A 8 -13.05 -19.51 -8.96
N ARG A 9 -12.90 -20.00 -7.72
CA ARG A 9 -12.77 -19.14 -6.54
C ARG A 9 -11.53 -18.23 -6.63
N GLN A 10 -10.38 -18.78 -7.05
CA GLN A 10 -9.16 -17.99 -7.22
C GLN A 10 -9.33 -16.89 -8.28
N ARG A 11 -9.91 -17.22 -9.43
CA ARG A 11 -10.21 -16.22 -10.48
C ARG A 11 -11.13 -15.12 -9.98
N SER A 12 -12.15 -15.46 -9.19
CA SER A 12 -13.06 -14.48 -8.58
C SER A 12 -12.31 -13.52 -7.64
N VAL A 13 -11.46 -14.04 -6.76
CA VAL A 13 -10.64 -13.22 -5.85
C VAL A 13 -9.68 -12.31 -6.63
N SER A 14 -9.00 -12.83 -7.66
CA SER A 14 -8.11 -12.01 -8.50
C SER A 14 -8.85 -10.88 -9.22
N ARG A 15 -10.06 -11.13 -9.74
CA ARG A 15 -10.89 -10.09 -10.35
C ARG A 15 -11.35 -9.06 -9.33
N ALA A 16 -11.76 -9.49 -8.14
CA ALA A 16 -12.13 -8.58 -7.06
C ALA A 16 -10.94 -7.71 -6.62
N PHE A 17 -9.76 -8.30 -6.47
CA PHE A 17 -8.53 -7.56 -6.14
C PHE A 17 -8.22 -6.49 -7.20
N ALA A 18 -8.27 -6.85 -8.49
CA ALA A 18 -8.04 -5.91 -9.57
C ALA A 18 -9.10 -4.81 -9.60
N ALA A 19 -10.38 -5.14 -9.42
CA ALA A 19 -11.47 -4.17 -9.41
C ALA A 19 -11.36 -3.18 -8.24
N ILE A 20 -11.05 -3.66 -7.03
CA ILE A 20 -10.84 -2.78 -5.86
C ILE A 20 -9.60 -1.92 -6.06
N THR A 21 -8.52 -2.49 -6.61
CA THR A 21 -7.29 -1.73 -6.90
C THR A 21 -7.55 -0.60 -7.88
N LEU A 22 -8.22 -0.91 -9.00
CA LEU A 22 -8.52 0.08 -10.03
C LEU A 22 -9.54 1.12 -9.53
N GLY A 23 -10.64 0.67 -8.91
CA GLY A 23 -11.67 1.58 -8.38
C GLY A 23 -11.12 2.48 -7.28
N GLY A 24 -10.42 1.90 -6.30
CA GLY A 24 -9.76 2.64 -5.23
C GLY A 24 -8.67 3.57 -5.75
N GLY A 25 -7.90 3.14 -6.76
CA GLY A 25 -6.88 3.98 -7.38
C GLY A 25 -7.45 5.15 -8.18
N VAL A 26 -8.52 4.95 -8.95
CA VAL A 26 -9.21 6.06 -9.63
C VAL A 26 -9.74 7.06 -8.60
N LEU A 27 -10.38 6.59 -7.53
CA LEU A 27 -10.85 7.47 -6.46
C LEU A 27 -9.68 8.22 -5.81
N ALA A 28 -8.63 7.51 -5.37
CA ALA A 28 -7.47 8.13 -4.74
C ALA A 28 -6.78 9.16 -5.66
N PHE A 29 -6.70 8.89 -6.96
CA PHE A 29 -6.13 9.83 -7.93
C PHE A 29 -6.97 11.11 -8.05
N LEU A 30 -8.30 10.98 -8.13
CA LEU A 30 -9.19 12.14 -8.20
C LEU A 30 -9.21 12.96 -6.90
N PHE A 31 -9.05 12.30 -5.75
CA PHE A 31 -8.98 12.94 -4.42
C PHE A 31 -7.56 13.36 -4.00
N ALA A 32 -6.54 13.19 -4.85
CA ALA A 32 -5.20 13.69 -4.56
C ALA A 32 -5.22 15.22 -4.38
N PRO A 33 -4.31 15.82 -3.59
CA PRO A 33 -4.41 17.25 -3.22
C PRO A 33 -4.50 18.23 -4.40
N GLN A 34 -3.81 17.93 -5.50
CA GLN A 34 -3.75 18.76 -6.71
C GLN A 34 -4.87 18.42 -7.72
N ALA A 35 -5.67 17.40 -7.46
CA ALA A 35 -6.68 16.88 -8.37
C ALA A 35 -8.03 17.61 -8.22
N PRO A 36 -8.96 17.48 -9.20
CA PRO A 36 -10.16 18.32 -9.28
C PRO A 36 -11.04 18.33 -8.01
N ILE A 37 -11.10 17.21 -7.28
CA ILE A 37 -11.89 17.08 -6.05
C ILE A 37 -11.03 17.00 -4.78
N GLY A 38 -9.71 17.19 -4.91
CA GLY A 38 -8.75 17.10 -3.80
C GLY A 38 -9.04 18.06 -2.65
N ARG A 39 -9.55 19.26 -2.95
CA ARG A 39 -9.89 20.29 -1.96
C ARG A 39 -10.96 19.88 -0.94
N MET A 40 -11.72 18.81 -1.21
CA MET A 40 -12.69 18.29 -0.25
C MET A 40 -12.00 17.58 0.94
N LEU A 41 -10.79 17.06 0.73
CA LEU A 41 -10.04 16.28 1.71
C LEU A 41 -8.77 16.99 2.17
N TRP A 42 -8.14 17.76 1.29
CA TRP A 42 -6.85 18.39 1.54
C TRP A 42 -6.99 19.92 1.66
N PRO A 43 -6.29 20.54 2.61
CA PRO A 43 -6.04 21.98 2.56
C PRO A 43 -5.31 22.39 1.27
N ALA A 44 -5.25 23.70 1.00
CA ALA A 44 -4.50 24.22 -0.14
C ALA A 44 -3.05 23.73 -0.14
N THR A 45 -2.59 23.29 -1.31
CA THR A 45 -1.20 22.86 -1.53
C THR A 45 -0.28 24.06 -1.67
N VAL A 46 1.00 23.84 -1.38
CA VAL A 46 2.06 24.82 -1.65
C VAL A 46 2.53 24.59 -3.09
N ALA A 47 2.51 25.65 -3.89
CA ALA A 47 2.98 25.59 -5.28
C ALA A 47 4.48 25.35 -5.32
N LEU A 48 4.93 24.57 -6.29
CA LEU A 48 6.33 24.41 -6.61
C LEU A 48 6.86 25.70 -7.26
N ASP A 49 8.07 26.10 -6.87
CA ASP A 49 8.79 27.23 -7.44
C ASP A 49 10.23 26.82 -7.80
N PRO A 50 10.60 26.80 -9.10
CA PRO A 50 9.77 27.10 -10.26
C PRO A 50 8.68 26.04 -10.50
N ALA A 51 7.62 26.44 -11.20
CA ALA A 51 6.55 25.54 -11.59
C ALA A 51 7.07 24.43 -12.54
N PRO A 52 6.50 23.20 -12.50
CA PRO A 52 6.90 22.12 -13.38
C PRO A 52 6.65 22.45 -14.86
N VAL A 53 7.58 22.05 -15.72
CA VAL A 53 7.51 22.30 -17.17
C VAL A 53 7.76 21.04 -18.00
N GLY A 54 7.21 21.02 -19.22
CA GLY A 54 7.44 19.95 -20.19
C GLY A 54 7.11 18.56 -19.64
N ALA A 55 8.08 17.65 -19.73
CA ALA A 55 7.92 16.26 -19.29
C ALA A 55 7.67 16.11 -17.77
N GLN A 56 8.06 17.09 -16.95
CA GLN A 56 7.90 17.02 -15.49
C GLN A 56 6.43 16.88 -15.10
N ILE A 57 5.52 17.55 -15.80
CA ILE A 57 4.07 17.49 -15.53
C ILE A 57 3.57 16.04 -15.72
N GLY A 58 3.95 15.41 -16.83
CA GLY A 58 3.56 14.02 -17.11
C GLY A 58 4.16 13.04 -16.10
N LEU A 59 5.40 13.25 -15.66
CA LEU A 59 6.05 12.41 -14.65
C LEU A 59 5.40 12.55 -13.27
N PHE A 60 5.02 13.75 -12.84
CA PHE A 60 4.27 13.95 -11.59
C PHE A 60 2.89 13.31 -11.65
N MET A 61 2.19 13.42 -12.79
CA MET A 61 0.91 12.72 -12.99
C MET A 61 1.07 11.21 -12.93
N LEU A 62 2.11 10.66 -13.57
CA LEU A 62 2.41 9.23 -13.55
C LEU A 62 2.75 8.75 -12.13
N GLN A 63 3.59 9.48 -11.40
CA GLN A 63 3.90 9.19 -9.99
C GLN A 63 2.62 9.15 -9.16
N GLY A 64 1.78 10.18 -9.27
CA GLY A 64 0.49 10.24 -8.57
C GLY A 64 -0.44 9.07 -8.93
N ALA A 65 -0.45 8.64 -10.20
CA ALA A 65 -1.23 7.49 -10.64
C ALA A 65 -0.70 6.17 -10.05
N ILE A 66 0.63 5.98 -10.00
CA ILE A 66 1.26 4.81 -9.39
C ILE A 66 0.94 4.76 -7.89
N SER A 67 1.09 5.89 -7.19
CA SER A 67 0.80 6.02 -5.77
C SER A 67 -0.68 5.77 -5.46
N ALA A 68 -1.59 6.29 -6.28
CA ALA A 68 -3.03 6.02 -6.16
C ALA A 68 -3.38 4.54 -6.42
N LEU A 69 -2.78 3.90 -7.43
CA LEU A 69 -2.95 2.46 -7.66
C LEU A 69 -2.40 1.63 -6.48
N ALA A 70 -1.26 2.02 -5.91
CA ALA A 70 -0.71 1.39 -4.71
C ALA A 70 -1.67 1.54 -3.52
N PHE A 71 -2.29 2.70 -3.33
CA PHE A 71 -3.37 2.90 -2.36
C PHE A 71 -4.52 1.91 -2.58
N GLY A 72 -5.03 1.81 -3.81
CA GLY A 72 -6.09 0.87 -4.16
C GLY A 72 -5.70 -0.58 -3.89
N ALA A 73 -4.47 -0.96 -4.22
CA ALA A 73 -3.92 -2.29 -3.96
C ALA A 73 -3.79 -2.57 -2.46
N GLY A 74 -3.39 -1.57 -1.67
CA GLY A 74 -3.39 -1.62 -0.22
C GLY A 74 -4.77 -1.93 0.33
N VAL A 75 -5.80 -1.19 -0.11
CA VAL A 75 -7.21 -1.45 0.29
C VAL A 75 -7.66 -2.86 -0.13
N ALA A 76 -7.37 -3.27 -1.36
CA ALA A 76 -7.69 -4.61 -1.85
C ALA A 76 -7.03 -5.70 -0.98
N PHE A 77 -5.77 -5.51 -0.60
CA PHE A 77 -5.03 -6.43 0.25
C PHE A 77 -5.55 -6.42 1.70
N LEU A 78 -5.93 -5.26 2.24
CA LEU A 78 -6.53 -5.17 3.56
C LEU A 78 -7.82 -6.01 3.64
N LEU A 79 -8.67 -5.91 2.61
CA LEU A 79 -9.96 -6.61 2.57
C LEU A 79 -9.82 -8.11 2.26
N LEU A 80 -8.94 -8.47 1.31
CA LEU A 80 -8.88 -9.83 0.76
C LEU A 80 -7.72 -10.68 1.29
N GLY A 81 -6.68 -10.05 1.85
CA GLY A 81 -5.41 -10.70 2.20
C GLY A 81 -5.38 -11.42 3.55
N ARG A 82 -6.30 -11.09 4.48
CA ARG A 82 -6.28 -11.60 5.86
C ARG A 82 -6.37 -13.13 5.93
N GLU A 83 -7.39 -13.71 5.32
CA GLU A 83 -7.65 -15.15 5.39
C GLU A 83 -6.57 -15.99 4.68
N PRO A 84 -6.12 -15.64 3.46
CA PRO A 84 -4.97 -16.30 2.83
C PRO A 84 -3.71 -16.28 3.71
N LEU A 85 -3.37 -15.13 4.32
CA LEU A 85 -2.22 -15.03 5.22
C LEU A 85 -2.38 -15.90 6.47
N ARG A 86 -3.54 -15.87 7.13
CA ARG A 86 -3.80 -16.73 8.30
C ARG A 86 -3.62 -18.22 7.97
N ARG A 87 -4.05 -18.65 6.79
CA ARG A 87 -3.86 -20.03 6.32
C ARG A 87 -2.40 -20.36 6.03
N LEU A 88 -1.68 -19.44 5.39
CA LEU A 88 -0.25 -19.59 5.06
C LEU A 88 0.61 -19.76 6.32
N PHE A 89 0.33 -18.97 7.36
CA PHE A 89 1.09 -19.01 8.62
C PHE A 89 0.64 -20.12 9.58
N GLY A 90 -0.61 -20.58 9.48
CA GLY A 90 -1.21 -21.53 10.40
C GLY A 90 -1.56 -20.93 11.77
N LEU A 91 -2.28 -21.70 12.60
CA LEU A 91 -2.80 -21.23 13.89
C LEU A 91 -1.70 -20.82 14.88
N GLY A 92 -0.54 -21.49 14.85
CA GLY A 92 0.58 -21.21 15.76
C GLY A 92 1.30 -19.88 15.52
N ARG A 93 0.99 -19.14 14.44
CA ARG A 93 1.63 -17.87 14.07
C ARG A 93 0.63 -16.78 13.69
N ALA A 94 -0.57 -16.82 14.27
CA ALA A 94 -1.63 -15.86 13.97
C ALA A 94 -1.23 -14.37 14.20
N GLY A 95 -0.39 -14.11 15.20
CA GLY A 95 0.16 -12.77 15.46
C GLY A 95 1.03 -12.27 14.30
N LEU A 96 1.99 -13.09 13.84
CA LEU A 96 2.86 -12.75 12.72
C LEU A 96 2.08 -12.62 11.40
N ALA A 97 1.05 -13.45 11.19
CA ALA A 97 0.15 -13.32 10.06
C ALA A 97 -0.57 -11.97 10.04
N THR A 98 -1.06 -11.51 11.20
CA THR A 98 -1.73 -10.22 11.36
C THR A 98 -0.75 -9.07 11.17
N ALA A 99 0.44 -9.15 11.80
CA ALA A 99 1.48 -8.14 11.64
C ALA A 99 1.90 -8.00 10.16
N THR A 100 2.08 -9.12 9.45
CA THR A 100 2.40 -9.13 8.01
C THR A 100 1.26 -8.54 7.17
N HIS A 101 0.00 -8.85 7.52
CA HIS A 101 -1.17 -8.31 6.84
C HIS A 101 -1.22 -6.79 6.91
N LEU A 102 -1.03 -6.24 8.12
CA LEU A 102 -1.02 -4.79 8.34
C LEU A 102 0.22 -4.13 7.75
N ALA A 103 1.38 -4.78 7.82
CA ALA A 103 2.62 -4.28 7.25
C ALA A 103 2.52 -4.10 5.72
N VAL A 104 2.03 -5.12 5.00
CA VAL A 104 1.87 -5.04 3.54
C VAL A 104 0.80 -4.01 3.16
N PHE A 105 -0.32 -3.94 3.91
CA PHE A 105 -1.30 -2.88 3.73
C PHE A 105 -0.63 -1.49 3.86
N TRP A 106 0.11 -1.25 4.93
CA TRP A 106 0.77 0.03 5.19
C TRP A 106 1.79 0.38 4.10
N LEU A 107 2.65 -0.58 3.73
CA LEU A 107 3.66 -0.43 2.67
C LEU A 107 3.10 -0.02 1.31
N LEU A 108 1.83 -0.32 1.03
CA LEU A 108 1.16 0.04 -0.22
C LEU A 108 0.34 1.32 -0.07
N TRP A 109 -0.40 1.43 1.03
CA TRP A 109 -1.41 2.47 1.24
C TRP A 109 -0.81 3.82 1.62
N SER A 110 0.28 3.83 2.40
CA SER A 110 0.76 5.04 3.07
C SER A 110 1.34 6.09 2.13
N TRP A 111 1.83 5.70 0.94
CA TRP A 111 2.49 6.62 0.01
C TRP A 111 1.59 7.74 -0.46
N TRP A 112 0.33 7.44 -0.76
CA TRP A 112 -0.63 8.45 -1.21
C TRP A 112 -0.89 9.50 -0.11
N LEU A 113 -1.00 9.07 1.15
CA LEU A 113 -1.15 9.98 2.29
C LEU A 113 0.12 10.80 2.53
N HIS A 114 1.29 10.14 2.47
CA HIS A 114 2.61 10.74 2.65
C HIS A 114 2.86 11.87 1.64
N GLU A 115 2.72 11.59 0.35
CA GLU A 115 2.87 12.57 -0.73
C GLU A 115 1.89 13.72 -0.58
N GLY A 116 0.64 13.42 -0.21
CA GLY A 116 -0.38 14.41 0.04
C GLY A 116 -0.01 15.40 1.13
N LEU A 117 0.50 14.88 2.25
CA LEU A 117 0.96 15.70 3.37
C LEU A 117 2.17 16.55 3.01
N HIS A 118 3.11 16.06 2.19
CA HIS A 118 4.22 16.86 1.68
C HIS A 118 3.75 18.07 0.88
N MET A 119 2.79 17.87 -0.03
CA MET A 119 2.24 18.95 -0.85
C MET A 119 1.57 20.05 -0.03
N VAL A 120 0.96 19.70 1.11
CA VAL A 120 0.33 20.65 2.03
C VAL A 120 1.32 21.21 3.06
N ALA A 121 2.43 20.52 3.31
CA ALA A 121 3.48 20.95 4.23
C ALA A 121 4.45 21.97 3.64
N GLY A 122 4.67 21.94 2.33
CA GLY A 122 5.68 22.80 1.69
C GLY A 122 7.05 22.59 2.33
N LEU A 123 7.76 23.69 2.63
CA LEU A 123 9.12 23.65 3.19
C LEU A 123 9.18 23.85 4.73
N HIS A 124 8.07 23.67 5.44
CA HIS A 124 8.06 23.81 6.89
C HIS A 124 8.78 22.65 7.59
N ALA A 125 10.02 22.89 8.02
CA ALA A 125 10.92 21.86 8.56
C ALA A 125 10.29 20.98 9.66
N GLY A 126 9.60 21.57 10.64
CA GLY A 126 8.96 20.79 11.71
C GLY A 126 7.84 19.86 11.21
N ARG A 127 7.06 20.30 10.22
CA ARG A 127 5.99 19.49 9.62
C ARG A 127 6.57 18.39 8.74
N LEU A 128 7.60 18.72 7.96
CA LEU A 128 8.34 17.74 7.16
C LEU A 128 8.94 16.67 8.07
N LEU A 129 9.65 17.06 9.13
CA LEU A 129 10.24 16.10 10.07
C LEU A 129 9.19 15.15 10.68
N ALA A 130 8.02 15.68 11.04
CA ALA A 130 6.92 14.85 11.53
C ALA A 130 6.42 13.84 10.47
N ILE A 131 6.31 14.26 9.21
CA ILE A 131 5.96 13.37 8.09
C ILE A 131 7.05 12.32 7.90
N GLU A 132 8.33 12.71 7.86
CA GLU A 132 9.43 11.76 7.67
C GLU A 132 9.42 10.66 8.74
N TYR A 133 9.29 11.02 10.02
CA TYR A 133 9.25 10.03 11.10
C TYR A 133 7.97 9.20 11.10
N ALA A 134 6.81 9.80 10.86
CA ALA A 134 5.54 9.08 10.87
C ALA A 134 5.46 8.02 9.75
N PHE A 135 6.08 8.28 8.60
CA PHE A 135 5.98 7.40 7.44
C PHE A 135 7.24 6.56 7.22
N HIS A 136 8.44 7.14 7.14
CA HIS A 136 9.64 6.37 6.83
C HIS A 136 9.99 5.36 7.93
N VAL A 137 9.93 5.77 9.21
CA VAL A 137 10.23 4.84 10.31
C VAL A 137 9.22 3.70 10.35
N THR A 138 7.93 3.98 10.18
CA THR A 138 6.89 2.95 10.19
C THR A 138 6.96 2.05 8.96
N LEU A 139 7.36 2.57 7.79
CA LEU A 139 7.65 1.78 6.58
C LEU A 139 8.86 0.85 6.78
N ILE A 140 9.93 1.33 7.42
CA ILE A 140 11.09 0.51 7.76
C ILE A 140 10.67 -0.65 8.69
N VAL A 141 9.87 -0.36 9.71
CA VAL A 141 9.34 -1.38 10.62
C VAL A 141 8.46 -2.38 9.86
N ALA A 142 7.55 -1.91 9.01
CA ALA A 142 6.70 -2.77 8.18
C ALA A 142 7.51 -3.66 7.23
N GLY A 143 8.55 -3.11 6.60
CA GLY A 143 9.51 -3.85 5.78
C GLY A 143 10.25 -4.92 6.59
N GLY A 144 10.68 -4.59 7.82
CA GLY A 144 11.30 -5.53 8.75
C GLY A 144 10.36 -6.68 9.15
N VAL A 145 9.10 -6.37 9.43
CA VAL A 145 8.06 -7.38 9.70
C VAL A 145 7.89 -8.32 8.50
N LEU A 146 7.78 -7.77 7.29
CA LEU A 146 7.64 -8.57 6.07
C LEU A 146 8.88 -9.46 5.82
N ALA A 147 10.08 -8.91 6.00
CA ALA A 147 11.32 -9.68 5.88
C ALA A 147 11.39 -10.84 6.89
N HIS A 148 11.08 -10.56 8.16
CA HIS A 148 11.03 -11.59 9.20
C HIS A 148 9.98 -12.67 8.87
N ALA A 149 8.80 -12.25 8.42
CA ALA A 149 7.72 -13.14 8.02
C ALA A 149 8.17 -14.11 6.91
N LEU A 150 8.85 -13.62 5.87
CA LEU A 150 9.39 -14.44 4.79
C LEU A 150 10.44 -15.46 5.27
N LEU A 151 11.36 -15.04 6.15
CA LEU A 151 12.37 -15.94 6.74
C LEU A 151 11.73 -17.08 7.55
N THR A 152 10.69 -16.77 8.32
CA THR A 152 10.00 -17.80 9.13
C THR A 152 9.24 -18.82 8.28
N LEU A 153 8.69 -18.41 7.13
CA LEU A 153 8.03 -19.30 6.19
C LEU A 153 9.05 -20.18 5.46
N GLY A 154 10.16 -19.60 4.97
CA GLY A 154 11.22 -20.34 4.30
C GLY A 154 11.92 -21.37 5.20
N GLY A 155 12.18 -21.02 6.46
CA GLY A 155 12.77 -21.94 7.44
C GLY A 155 11.85 -23.10 7.85
N GLY A 156 10.54 -22.96 7.69
CA GLY A 156 9.57 -24.05 7.92
C GLY A 156 9.63 -25.12 6.83
N ALA A 157 9.76 -24.70 5.56
CA ALA A 157 9.85 -25.62 4.42
C ALA A 157 11.14 -26.47 4.47
N ALA A 158 12.27 -25.86 4.82
CA ALA A 158 13.56 -26.56 4.91
C ALA A 158 13.60 -27.65 6.01
N ARG A 159 12.88 -27.46 7.12
CA ARG A 159 12.81 -28.45 8.21
C ARG A 159 11.87 -29.63 7.92
N GLY A 160 10.94 -29.47 6.98
CA GLY A 160 10.00 -30.53 6.57
C GLY A 160 10.57 -31.50 5.54
N ALA A 161 11.51 -31.06 4.70
CA ALA A 161 12.14 -31.87 3.65
C ALA A 161 13.29 -32.77 4.15
N GLY A 162 13.65 -32.67 5.43
CA GLY A 162 14.69 -33.47 6.08
C GLY A 162 14.15 -34.62 6.96
N ARG A 163 12.88 -34.97 6.81
CA ARG A 163 12.21 -36.12 7.44
C ARG A 163 11.59 -37.00 6.38
#